data_AF-A0A7S2GXA1-F1
#
_entry.id   AF-A0A7S2GXA1-F1
#
_cell.length_a   1.000
_cell.length_b   1.000
_cell.length_c   1.000
_cell.angle_alpha   90.00
_cell.angle_beta   90.00
_cell.angle_gamma   90.00
#
_symmetry.space_group_name_H-M   'P 1'
#
loop_
_entity.id
_entity.type
_entity.pdbx_description
1 polymer ?
#
loop_
_entity_poly.entity_id
_entity_poly.type
_entity_poly.pdbx_seq_one_letter_code
_entity_poly.pdbx_strand_id
1 'polypeptide(L)'
;EEVAELEKLFALAEDYGYAEWLQFDASVVRGLAYYTGVVFEGFDRAGQLRAICGGGRYDRLLTLYGSAKEVPCVGFGFGDCVLVELLKEKGVLPELPAVVDYVVAAYSKDMLGKALRVARALRQAGRSVDVYPD
;
A
#
# COMPACT_ATOMS: atom_id res chain seq x y z
N GLU A 1 20.95 21.67 -14.53
CA GLU A 1 21.01 20.22 -14.81
C GLU A 1 19.70 19.57 -14.38
N GLU A 2 19.20 19.97 -13.22
CA GLU A 2 17.97 19.59 -12.54
C GLU A 2 16.69 19.85 -13.36
N VAL A 3 16.64 20.96 -14.12
CA VAL A 3 15.51 21.24 -15.02
C VAL A 3 15.39 20.15 -16.10
N ALA A 4 16.52 19.71 -16.66
CA ALA A 4 16.52 18.66 -17.68
C ALA A 4 16.11 17.29 -17.08
N GLU A 5 16.43 17.02 -15.81
CA GLU A 5 15.95 15.82 -15.12
C GLU A 5 14.43 15.83 -14.94
N LEU A 6 13.86 16.99 -14.58
CA LEU A 6 12.40 17.15 -14.44
C LEU A 6 11.71 17.04 -15.80
N GLU A 7 12.19 17.72 -16.83
CA GLU A 7 11.66 17.60 -18.20
C GLU A 7 11.66 16.14 -18.67
N LYS A 8 12.75 15.41 -18.42
CA LYS A 8 12.85 13.99 -18.71
C LYS A 8 11.85 13.16 -17.92
N LEU A 9 11.64 13.45 -16.63
CA LEU A 9 10.66 12.75 -15.80
C LEU A 9 9.24 12.92 -16.36
N PHE A 10 8.84 14.14 -16.71
CA PHE A 10 7.52 14.41 -17.29
C PHE A 10 7.35 13.75 -18.66
N ALA A 11 8.38 13.80 -19.52
CA ALA A 11 8.35 13.10 -20.81
C ALA A 11 8.18 11.57 -20.64
N LEU A 12 8.90 10.96 -19.71
CA LEU A 12 8.75 9.52 -19.42
C LEU A 12 7.38 9.19 -18.83
N ALA A 13 6.80 10.08 -18.03
CA ALA A 13 5.46 9.88 -17.50
C ALA A 13 4.38 9.99 -18.58
N GLU A 14 4.56 10.84 -19.58
CA GLU A 14 3.73 10.92 -20.78
C GLU A 14 3.81 9.60 -21.57
N ASP A 15 5.03 9.13 -21.86
CA ASP A 15 5.25 7.85 -22.57
C ASP A 15 4.64 6.64 -21.83
N TYR A 16 4.59 6.70 -20.49
CA TYR A 16 3.98 5.66 -19.66
C TYR A 16 2.45 5.79 -19.54
N GLY A 17 1.88 6.96 -19.87
CA GLY A 17 0.44 7.23 -19.75
C GLY A 17 -0.02 7.72 -18.37
N TYR A 18 0.88 8.29 -17.57
CA TYR A 18 0.57 8.87 -16.25
C TYR A 18 0.82 10.36 -16.13
N ALA A 19 1.05 11.09 -17.22
CA ALA A 19 1.27 12.54 -17.18
C ALA A 19 0.18 13.30 -16.42
N GLU A 20 -1.10 12.92 -16.55
CA GLU A 20 -2.21 13.55 -15.82
C GLU A 20 -2.18 13.33 -14.29
N TRP A 21 -1.31 12.46 -13.80
CA TRP A 21 -1.10 12.18 -12.37
C TRP A 21 0.08 12.96 -11.79
N LEU A 22 0.88 13.63 -12.63
CA LEU A 22 1.98 14.46 -12.18
C LEU A 22 1.65 15.94 -12.36
N GLN A 23 2.09 16.75 -11.40
CA GLN A 23 2.14 18.20 -11.53
C GLN A 23 3.46 18.70 -10.96
N PHE A 24 4.00 19.76 -11.55
CA PHE A 24 5.19 20.42 -11.01
C PHE A 24 4.79 21.41 -9.92
N ASP A 25 5.43 21.32 -8.76
CA ASP A 25 5.25 22.25 -7.65
C ASP A 25 6.61 22.55 -7.01
N ALA A 26 7.08 23.79 -7.16
CA ALA A 26 8.37 24.24 -6.63
C ALA A 26 8.39 24.39 -5.10
N SER A 27 7.22 24.37 -4.44
CA SER A 27 7.11 24.45 -2.97
C SER A 27 7.33 23.10 -2.29
N VAL A 28 7.31 22.00 -3.04
CA VAL A 28 7.48 20.65 -2.50
C VAL A 28 8.93 20.46 -2.08
N VAL A 29 9.19 20.70 -0.80
CA VAL A 29 10.40 20.31 -0.09
C VAL A 29 10.03 19.27 0.95
N ARG A 30 10.74 18.15 0.98
CA ARG A 30 10.47 17.07 1.95
C ARG A 30 11.31 17.28 3.20
N GLY A 31 10.74 16.98 4.36
CA GLY A 31 11.36 17.23 5.68
C GLY A 31 12.56 16.34 6.04
N LEU A 32 13.06 15.50 5.12
CA LEU A 32 14.18 14.60 5.38
C LEU A 32 15.44 15.11 4.66
N ALA A 33 16.51 15.29 5.43
CA ALA A 33 17.73 15.91 4.95
C ALA A 33 18.54 15.07 3.94
N TYR A 34 18.14 13.82 3.68
CA TYR A 34 18.90 12.89 2.86
C TYR A 34 18.56 12.95 1.35
N TYR A 35 17.54 13.70 0.94
CA TYR A 35 17.18 13.82 -0.47
C TYR A 35 18.23 14.62 -1.25
N THR A 36 18.57 14.14 -2.45
CA THR A 36 19.66 14.68 -3.29
C THR A 36 19.20 15.16 -4.66
N GLY A 37 17.97 14.88 -5.07
CA GLY A 37 17.42 15.27 -6.38
C GLY A 37 15.91 15.40 -6.33
N VAL A 38 15.22 14.93 -7.38
CA VAL A 38 13.74 14.99 -7.46
C VAL A 38 13.09 14.42 -6.20
N VAL A 39 12.16 15.19 -5.64
CA VAL A 39 11.26 14.79 -4.56
C VAL A 39 9.82 14.87 -5.05
N PHE A 40 8.95 14.08 -4.45
CA PHE A 40 7.53 14.04 -4.82
C PHE A 40 6.63 13.74 -3.61
N GLU A 41 5.38 14.14 -3.75
CA GLU A 41 4.33 13.95 -2.77
C GLU A 41 3.03 13.55 -3.47
N GLY A 42 2.37 12.50 -2.98
CA GLY A 42 1.02 12.15 -3.40
C GLY A 42 0.01 12.88 -2.53
N PHE A 43 -0.95 13.55 -3.16
CA PHE A 43 -1.95 14.38 -2.48
C PHE A 43 -3.33 14.13 -3.06
N ASP A 44 -4.37 14.40 -2.28
CA ASP A 44 -5.74 14.44 -2.79
C ASP A 44 -5.98 15.73 -3.57
N ARG A 45 -6.59 15.63 -4.76
CA ARG A 45 -6.85 16.79 -5.64
C ARG A 45 -7.81 17.80 -5.03
N ALA A 46 -8.64 17.42 -4.05
CA ALA A 46 -9.47 18.39 -3.33
C ALA A 46 -8.68 19.19 -2.28
N GLY A 47 -7.44 18.81 -1.98
CA GLY A 47 -6.54 19.53 -1.06
C GLY A 47 -6.98 19.46 0.40
N GLN A 48 -7.80 18.47 0.77
CA GLN A 48 -8.41 18.37 2.11
C GLN A 48 -7.57 17.53 3.08
N LEU A 49 -6.77 16.62 2.54
CA LEU A 49 -5.96 15.68 3.31
C LEU A 49 -4.48 16.06 3.29
N ARG A 50 -3.75 15.56 4.28
CA ARG A 50 -2.28 15.57 4.28
C ARG A 50 -1.74 14.69 3.14
N ALA A 51 -0.42 14.75 2.91
CA ALA A 51 0.28 13.84 2.02
C ALA A 51 -0.11 12.37 2.23
N ILE A 52 -0.53 11.70 1.16
CA ILE A 52 -0.87 10.28 1.11
C ILE A 52 0.40 9.42 1.07
N CYS A 53 1.35 9.84 0.24
CA CYS A 53 2.66 9.21 0.10
C CYS A 53 3.71 10.29 -0.17
N GLY A 54 4.98 9.94 -0.04
CA GLY A 54 6.06 10.85 -0.41
C GLY A 54 7.41 10.17 -0.49
N GLY A 55 8.27 10.71 -1.32
CA GLY A 55 9.54 10.10 -1.65
C GLY A 55 10.45 11.03 -2.43
N GLY A 56 11.53 10.44 -2.95
CA GLY A 56 12.51 11.16 -3.75
C GLY A 56 13.81 10.38 -3.94
N ARG A 57 14.75 11.02 -4.63
CA ARG A 57 16.11 10.52 -4.88
C ARG A 57 17.04 10.82 -3.69
N TYR A 58 17.86 9.87 -3.27
CA TYR A 58 18.75 9.97 -2.11
C TYR A 58 20.09 9.23 -2.30
N ASP A 59 20.90 9.68 -3.25
CA ASP A 59 22.10 8.98 -3.72
C ASP A 59 23.25 8.93 -2.68
N ARG A 60 23.24 9.89 -1.74
CA ARG A 60 24.29 10.05 -0.72
C ARG A 60 23.98 9.32 0.59
N LEU A 61 22.79 8.72 0.73
CA LEU A 61 22.36 8.12 1.99
C LEU A 61 23.29 6.98 2.43
N LEU A 62 23.69 6.09 1.54
CA LEU A 62 24.56 4.97 1.89
C LEU A 62 26.01 5.40 2.18
N THR A 63 26.48 6.49 1.60
CA THR A 63 27.80 7.06 1.91
C THR A 63 27.85 7.60 3.34
N LEU A 64 26.75 8.18 3.83
CA LEU A 64 26.63 8.57 5.26
C LEU A 64 26.74 7.37 6.20
N TYR A 65 26.48 6.16 5.72
CA TYR A 65 26.50 4.90 6.47
C TYR A 65 27.75 4.05 6.19
N GLY A 66 28.77 4.62 5.55
CA GLY A 66 30.08 3.97 5.36
C GLY A 66 30.29 3.26 4.02
N SER A 67 29.41 3.47 3.04
CA SER A 67 29.68 3.03 1.67
C SER A 67 30.90 3.76 1.09
N ALA A 68 31.83 3.02 0.50
CA ALA A 68 33.04 3.57 -0.14
C ALA A 68 32.76 4.33 -1.44
N LYS A 69 31.55 4.18 -2.00
CA LYS A 69 31.10 4.84 -3.22
C LYS A 69 29.67 5.33 -3.04
N GLU A 70 29.30 6.38 -3.76
CA GLU A 70 27.90 6.76 -3.87
C GLU A 70 27.10 5.65 -4.55
N VAL A 71 25.90 5.41 -4.02
CA VAL A 71 24.98 4.38 -4.52
C VAL A 71 23.65 5.09 -4.77
N PRO A 72 23.32 5.37 -6.05
CA PRO A 72 22.09 6.07 -6.39
C PRO A 72 20.86 5.31 -5.91
N CYS A 73 19.98 6.01 -5.22
CA CYS A 73 18.78 5.42 -4.63
C CYS A 73 17.58 6.32 -4.89
N VAL A 74 16.41 5.71 -5.06
CA VAL A 74 15.11 6.38 -5.14
C VAL A 74 14.06 5.48 -4.50
N GLY A 75 13.10 6.08 -3.82
CA GLY A 75 12.05 5.34 -3.12
C GLY A 75 11.01 6.27 -2.51
N PHE A 76 9.97 5.68 -1.94
CA PHE A 76 8.90 6.40 -1.26
C PHE A 76 8.31 5.58 -0.13
N GLY A 77 7.67 6.27 0.81
CA GLY A 77 6.77 5.67 1.79
C GLY A 77 5.32 5.97 1.43
N PHE A 78 4.44 4.99 1.64
CA PHE A 78 3.00 5.11 1.45
C PHE A 78 2.32 4.87 2.81
N GLY A 79 1.69 5.91 3.38
CA GLY A 79 1.04 5.81 4.68
C GLY A 79 -0.34 5.17 4.59
N ASP A 80 -0.68 4.31 5.55
CA ASP A 80 -1.96 3.61 5.63
C ASP A 80 -3.08 4.52 6.15
N CYS A 81 -2.84 5.35 7.16
CA CYS A 81 -3.87 6.16 7.81
C CYS A 81 -4.57 7.14 6.84
N VAL A 82 -3.79 7.96 6.11
CA VAL A 82 -4.35 8.97 5.19
C VAL A 82 -5.01 8.31 3.98
N LEU A 83 -4.44 7.19 3.52
CA LEU A 83 -5.03 6.40 2.44
C LEU A 83 -6.41 5.87 2.84
N VAL A 84 -6.53 5.27 4.02
CA VAL A 84 -7.81 4.73 4.51
C VAL A 84 -8.84 5.84 4.69
N GLU A 85 -8.44 7.02 5.19
CA GLU A 85 -9.31 8.19 5.31
C GLU A 85 -9.84 8.64 3.93
N LEU A 86 -8.95 8.75 2.94
CA LEU A 86 -9.33 9.09 1.56
C LEU A 86 -10.28 8.05 0.94
N LEU A 87 -9.99 6.76 1.09
CA LEU A 87 -10.83 5.69 0.51
C LEU A 87 -12.23 5.67 1.15
N LYS A 88 -12.33 5.96 2.46
CA LYS A 88 -13.61 6.11 3.16
C LYS A 88 -14.38 7.33 2.67
N GLU A 89 -13.73 8.48 2.55
CA GLU A 89 -14.34 9.72 2.05
C GLU A 89 -14.88 9.55 0.62
N LYS A 90 -14.13 8.87 -0.26
CA LYS A 90 -14.57 8.56 -1.63
C LYS A 90 -15.60 7.43 -1.71
N GLY A 91 -15.91 6.76 -0.60
CA GLY A 91 -16.87 5.65 -0.56
C GLY A 91 -16.43 4.41 -1.35
N VAL A 92 -15.11 4.22 -1.54
CA VAL A 92 -14.55 3.12 -2.34
C VAL A 92 -13.90 2.02 -1.49
N LEU A 93 -13.92 2.16 -0.16
CA LEU A 93 -13.45 1.12 0.75
C LEU A 93 -14.57 0.09 0.97
N PRO A 94 -14.49 -1.13 0.40
CA PRO A 94 -15.56 -2.10 0.54
C PRO A 94 -15.62 -2.65 1.96
N GLU A 95 -16.83 -3.00 2.40
CA GLU A 95 -17.00 -3.85 3.57
C GLU A 95 -16.69 -5.29 3.21
N LEU A 96 -15.74 -5.89 3.93
CA LEU A 96 -15.32 -7.27 3.76
C LEU A 96 -15.66 -8.04 5.05
N PRO A 97 -16.91 -8.49 5.23
CA PRO A 97 -17.27 -9.26 6.41
C PRO A 97 -16.48 -10.57 6.46
N ALA A 98 -16.11 -11.01 7.66
CA ALA A 98 -15.55 -12.34 7.86
C ALA A 98 -16.62 -13.38 7.52
N VAL A 99 -16.41 -14.12 6.44
CA VAL A 99 -17.33 -15.17 5.97
C VAL A 99 -16.60 -16.50 5.92
N VAL A 100 -17.33 -17.57 6.24
CA VAL A 100 -16.89 -18.95 6.07
C VAL A 100 -17.74 -19.63 5.00
N ASP A 101 -17.14 -20.54 4.24
CA ASP A 101 -17.87 -21.32 3.24
C ASP A 101 -18.90 -22.26 3.91
N TYR A 102 -18.56 -22.80 5.08
CA TYR A 102 -19.41 -23.73 5.82
C TYR A 102 -19.36 -23.50 7.34
N VAL A 103 -20.51 -23.70 7.98
CA VAL A 103 -20.60 -23.91 9.43
C VAL A 103 -21.08 -25.34 9.66
N VAL A 104 -20.26 -26.15 10.32
CA VAL A 104 -20.60 -27.53 10.66
C VAL A 104 -21.10 -27.57 12.10
N ALA A 105 -22.40 -27.76 12.29
CA ALA A 105 -23.01 -27.93 13.61
C ALA A 105 -23.19 -29.40 13.94
N ALA A 106 -22.77 -29.80 15.14
CA ALA A 106 -23.12 -31.11 15.67
C ALA A 106 -24.60 -31.09 16.11
N TYR A 107 -25.38 -32.09 15.70
CA TYR A 107 -26.78 -32.20 16.15
C TYR A 107 -26.89 -32.49 17.66
N SER A 108 -25.88 -33.17 18.22
CA SER A 108 -25.80 -33.56 19.62
C SER A 108 -24.34 -33.67 20.06
N LYS A 109 -24.09 -33.62 21.36
CA LYS A 109 -22.73 -33.66 21.94
C LYS A 109 -21.91 -34.89 21.52
N ASP A 110 -22.56 -36.04 21.37
CA ASP A 110 -21.92 -37.28 20.92
C ASP A 110 -21.51 -37.26 19.43
N MET A 111 -22.06 -36.32 18.65
CA MET A 111 -21.77 -36.17 17.22
C MET A 111 -20.61 -35.20 16.93
N LEU A 112 -20.05 -34.53 17.94
CA LEU A 112 -18.96 -33.57 17.78
C LEU A 112 -17.75 -34.18 17.04
N GLY A 113 -17.37 -35.41 17.37
CA GLY A 113 -16.26 -36.11 16.69
C GLY A 113 -16.54 -36.41 15.20
N LYS A 114 -17.81 -36.49 14.79
CA LYS A 114 -18.19 -36.63 13.36
C LYS A 114 -18.22 -35.26 12.68
N ALA A 115 -18.74 -34.23 13.34
CA ALA A 115 -18.70 -32.85 12.87
C ALA A 115 -17.26 -32.39 12.58
N LEU A 116 -16.32 -32.69 13.48
CA LEU A 116 -14.89 -32.39 13.29
C LEU A 116 -14.28 -33.14 12.09
N ARG A 117 -14.71 -34.38 11.83
CA ARG A 117 -14.25 -35.14 10.65
C ARG A 117 -14.73 -34.49 9.34
N VAL A 118 -15.99 -34.04 9.29
CA VAL A 118 -16.54 -33.31 8.14
C VAL A 118 -15.79 -31.98 7.94
N ALA A 119 -15.62 -31.20 9.01
CA ALA A 119 -14.90 -29.94 8.95
C ALA A 119 -13.45 -30.12 8.47
N ARG A 120 -12.75 -31.18 8.92
CA ARG A 120 -11.41 -31.52 8.42
C ARG A 120 -11.42 -31.80 6.91
N ALA A 121 -12.35 -32.61 6.43
CA ALA A 121 -12.43 -32.95 5.01
C ALA A 121 -12.68 -31.69 4.15
N LEU A 122 -13.58 -30.82 4.58
CA LEU A 122 -13.87 -29.54 3.91
C LEU A 122 -12.66 -28.59 3.92
N ARG A 123 -11.96 -28.47 5.05
CA ARG A 123 -10.71 -27.68 5.15
C ARG A 123 -9.61 -28.24 4.25
N GLN A 124 -9.47 -29.57 4.16
CA GLN A 124 -8.52 -30.22 3.24
C GLN A 124 -8.87 -29.99 1.77
N ALA A 125 -10.13 -29.70 1.45
CA ALA A 125 -10.57 -29.28 0.12
C ALA A 125 -10.44 -27.76 -0.12
N GLY A 126 -9.77 -27.02 0.78
CA GLY A 126 -9.52 -25.58 0.64
C GLY A 126 -10.67 -24.68 1.07
N ARG A 127 -11.66 -25.20 1.80
CA ARG A 127 -12.80 -24.42 2.28
C ARG A 127 -12.54 -23.80 3.66
N SER A 128 -13.04 -22.59 3.89
CA SER A 128 -13.09 -21.98 5.22
C SER A 128 -14.28 -22.56 5.99
N VAL A 129 -14.02 -23.12 7.18
CA VAL A 129 -15.04 -23.87 7.92
C VAL A 129 -14.96 -23.61 9.41
N ASP A 130 -16.07 -23.21 9.98
CA ASP A 130 -16.29 -23.19 11.44
C ASP A 130 -17.01 -24.45 11.90
N VAL A 131 -16.77 -24.82 13.16
CA VAL A 131 -17.50 -25.89 13.83
C VAL A 131 -18.22 -25.26 15.00
N TYR A 132 -19.54 -25.30 14.96
CA TYR A 132 -20.37 -24.78 16.04
C TYR A 132 -20.35 -25.77 17.20
N PRO A 133 -19.79 -25.42 18.37
CA PRO A 133 -19.51 -26.39 19.42
C PRO A 133 -20.73 -26.76 20.29
N ASP A 134 -21.78 -25.94 20.32
CA ASP A 134 -23.13 -26.17 20.86
C ASP A 134 -23.89 -24.83 20.81
#